data_AF-A0A7G8PW91-F1
#
_entry.id   AF-A0A7G8PW91-F1
#
_cell.length_a   1.000
_cell.length_b   1.000
_cell.length_c   1.000
_cell.angle_alpha   90.00
_cell.angle_beta   90.00
_cell.angle_gamma   90.00
#
_symmetry.space_group_name_H-M   'P 1'
#
loop_
_entity.id
_entity.type
_entity.pdbx_description
1 polymer ?
#
loop_
_entity_poly.entity_id
_entity_poly.type
_entity_poly.pdbx_seq_one_letter_code
_entity_poly.pdbx_strand_id
1 'polypeptide(L)'
;MMKRIILLVFTLFISVQSISQNDEAYVDTLVDDFTSKLESRGINTWFYNKRYCLGSIEMFKMDDGSMCTSKGTYYAVYLIWNEDDGTMIKKFDNCGMYYSLTLEDSGLMDAVIANKDALQNEAVLKYDSANWTGKPEQRTKVQPCHTAFRFNMDSVLFSKEYNLYHMTTDAKDPNKNYEHNTSLKIRSLELKMDEVIAQMEAKFRRQ
;
A
#
# COMPACT_ATOMS: atom_id res chain seq x y z
N MET A 1 -46.28 -3.57 30.61
CA MET A 1 -45.88 -3.09 29.26
C MET A 1 -44.49 -2.44 29.21
N MET A 2 -44.04 -1.68 30.22
CA MET A 2 -42.71 -1.02 30.23
C MET A 2 -41.49 -1.94 30.09
N LYS A 3 -41.53 -3.19 30.58
CA LYS A 3 -40.38 -4.13 30.50
C LYS A 3 -40.02 -4.56 29.08
N ARG A 4 -40.97 -4.57 28.12
CA ARG A 4 -40.70 -4.94 26.72
C ARG A 4 -40.12 -3.78 25.90
N ILE A 5 -40.37 -2.54 26.32
CA ILE A 5 -39.83 -1.33 25.67
C ILE A 5 -38.35 -1.14 26.04
N ILE A 6 -37.97 -1.43 27.29
CA ILE A 6 -36.57 -1.30 27.74
C ILE A 6 -35.64 -2.28 27.01
N LEU A 7 -36.12 -3.49 26.66
CA LEU A 7 -35.34 -4.49 25.93
C LEU A 7 -35.05 -4.05 24.47
N LEU A 8 -36.04 -3.40 23.83
CA LEU A 8 -35.92 -2.85 22.47
C LEU A 8 -34.94 -1.67 22.39
N VAL A 9 -34.90 -0.83 23.44
CA VAL A 9 -33.93 0.26 23.54
C VAL A 9 -32.51 -0.28 23.74
N PHE A 10 -32.32 -1.32 24.56
CA PHE A 10 -31.01 -1.93 24.77
C PHE A 10 -30.43 -2.61 23.52
N THR A 11 -31.28 -3.22 22.67
CA THR A 11 -30.83 -3.79 21.39
C THR A 11 -30.46 -2.72 20.35
N LEU A 12 -31.04 -1.52 20.42
CA LEU A 12 -30.73 -0.42 19.49
C LEU A 12 -29.39 0.27 19.79
N PHE A 13 -28.89 0.18 21.03
CA PHE A 13 -27.62 0.79 21.42
C PHE A 13 -26.38 -0.07 21.12
N ILE A 14 -26.56 -1.37 20.83
CA ILE A 14 -25.43 -2.28 20.51
C ILE A 14 -25.01 -2.16 19.05
N SER A 15 -25.84 -1.59 18.16
CA SER A 15 -25.56 -1.51 16.72
C SER A 15 -24.76 -0.30 16.25
N VAL A 16 -24.20 0.53 17.15
CA VAL A 16 -23.48 1.77 16.75
C VAL A 16 -22.07 1.89 17.33
N GLN A 17 -21.51 0.82 17.88
CA GLN A 17 -20.07 0.77 18.18
C GLN A 17 -19.31 0.46 16.89
N SER A 18 -19.26 1.42 15.97
CA SER A 18 -18.29 1.44 14.88
C SER A 18 -16.93 1.66 15.50
N ILE A 19 -16.34 0.62 16.08
CA ILE A 19 -14.91 0.64 16.40
C ILE A 19 -14.23 0.86 15.05
N SER A 20 -13.68 2.05 14.84
CA SER A 20 -12.83 2.31 13.67
C SER A 20 -11.69 1.30 13.75
N GLN A 21 -11.80 0.24 12.95
CA GLN A 21 -10.76 -0.77 12.88
C GLN A 21 -9.69 -0.15 11.99
N ASN A 22 -8.73 0.54 12.60
CA ASN A 22 -7.60 1.14 11.89
C ASN A 22 -6.63 0.05 11.40
N ASP A 23 -7.13 -1.00 10.75
CA ASP A 23 -6.43 -2.14 10.19
C ASP A 23 -6.44 -2.11 8.66
N GLU A 24 -5.93 -3.17 8.04
CA GLU A 24 -5.82 -3.26 6.58
C GLU A 24 -7.17 -3.14 5.87
N ALA A 25 -8.22 -3.76 6.41
CA ALA A 25 -9.53 -3.79 5.76
C ALA A 25 -10.14 -2.38 5.68
N TYR A 26 -9.90 -1.53 6.68
CA TYR A 26 -10.29 -0.13 6.63
C TYR A 26 -9.54 0.63 5.53
N VAL A 27 -8.22 0.46 5.43
CA VAL A 27 -7.43 1.11 4.39
C VAL A 27 -7.86 0.65 3.00
N ASP A 28 -8.05 -0.65 2.81
CA ASP A 28 -8.53 -1.21 1.54
C ASP A 28 -9.93 -0.67 1.19
N THR A 29 -10.83 -0.52 2.16
CA THR A 29 -12.15 0.12 1.95
C THR A 29 -12.02 1.56 1.45
N LEU A 30 -11.13 2.37 2.05
CA LEU A 30 -10.92 3.75 1.61
C LEU A 30 -10.38 3.83 0.17
N VAL A 31 -9.48 2.91 -0.19
CA VAL A 31 -8.89 2.82 -1.53
C VAL A 31 -9.94 2.36 -2.55
N ASP A 32 -10.74 1.35 -2.22
CA ASP A 32 -11.81 0.82 -3.08
C ASP A 32 -12.92 1.86 -3.30
N ASP A 33 -13.33 2.59 -2.25
CA ASP A 33 -14.28 3.69 -2.37
C ASP A 33 -13.77 4.82 -3.28
N PHE A 34 -12.47 5.13 -3.19
CA PHE A 34 -11.88 6.19 -4.01
C PHE A 34 -11.68 5.75 -5.46
N THR A 35 -11.21 4.53 -5.69
CA THR A 35 -11.04 3.98 -7.05
C THR A 35 -12.38 3.80 -7.76
N SER A 36 -13.44 3.40 -7.05
CA SER A 36 -14.81 3.39 -7.59
C SER A 36 -15.28 4.79 -8.04
N LYS A 37 -14.85 5.85 -7.35
CA LYS A 37 -15.11 7.24 -7.76
C LYS A 37 -14.24 7.70 -8.93
N LEU A 38 -13.09 7.08 -9.17
CA LEU A 38 -12.31 7.30 -10.40
C LEU A 38 -13.06 6.68 -11.59
N GLU A 39 -13.48 5.43 -11.44
CA GLU A 39 -14.17 4.68 -12.49
C GLU A 39 -15.52 5.31 -12.87
N SER A 40 -16.29 5.83 -11.89
CA SER A 40 -17.54 6.55 -12.18
C SER A 40 -17.35 7.85 -12.97
N ARG A 41 -16.13 8.41 -12.95
CA ARG A 41 -15.71 9.57 -13.75
C ARG A 41 -15.05 9.17 -15.08
N GLY A 42 -15.00 7.88 -15.40
CA GLY A 42 -14.37 7.35 -16.62
C GLY A 42 -12.85 7.19 -16.52
N ILE A 43 -12.26 7.34 -15.34
CA ILE A 43 -10.81 7.17 -15.13
C ILE A 43 -10.54 5.68 -14.84
N ASN A 44 -10.21 4.95 -15.90
CA ASN A 44 -10.02 3.48 -15.86
C ASN A 44 -8.55 3.05 -15.81
N THR A 45 -7.63 4.01 -15.75
CA THR A 45 -6.18 3.76 -15.68
C THR A 45 -5.62 4.40 -14.42
N TRP A 46 -5.28 3.54 -13.47
CA TRP A 46 -4.72 3.91 -12.18
C TRP A 46 -3.87 2.76 -11.64
N PHE A 47 -2.98 3.07 -10.72
CA PHE A 47 -2.30 2.05 -9.94
C PHE A 47 -2.03 2.57 -8.53
N TYR A 48 -1.89 1.66 -7.58
CA TYR A 48 -1.41 2.03 -6.25
C TYR A 48 -0.25 1.17 -5.80
N ASN A 49 0.54 1.76 -4.90
CA ASN A 49 1.57 1.07 -4.15
C ASN A 49 1.21 1.09 -2.65
N LYS A 50 0.95 -0.09 -2.09
CA LYS A 50 0.73 -0.33 -0.65
C LYS A 50 2.05 -0.76 -0.02
N ARG A 51 2.42 -0.15 1.10
CA ARG A 51 3.65 -0.39 1.85
C ARG A 51 3.32 -0.67 3.31
N TYR A 52 3.95 -1.69 3.88
CA TYR A 52 3.75 -2.06 5.28
C TYR A 52 4.92 -2.90 5.80
N CYS A 53 5.12 -2.85 7.11
CA CYS A 53 5.99 -3.79 7.82
C CYS A 53 5.18 -4.46 8.93
N LEU A 54 5.07 -5.78 8.89
CA LEU A 54 4.28 -6.55 9.85
C LEU A 54 4.70 -6.20 11.29
N GLY A 55 3.73 -5.81 12.11
CA GLY A 55 3.95 -5.43 13.51
C GLY A 55 4.41 -3.98 13.74
N SER A 56 4.59 -3.18 12.68
CA SER A 56 4.86 -1.75 12.80
C SER A 56 3.56 -1.02 13.15
N ILE A 57 3.53 -0.32 14.28
CA ILE A 57 2.36 0.45 14.72
C ILE A 57 2.72 1.93 14.73
N GLU A 58 1.98 2.71 13.97
CA GLU A 58 2.05 4.17 13.97
C GLU A 58 0.89 4.80 14.76
N MET A 59 1.19 5.94 15.40
CA MET A 59 0.25 6.75 16.18
C MET A 59 0.29 8.21 15.70
N PHE A 60 -0.87 8.76 15.38
CA PHE A 60 -1.00 10.14 14.90
C PHE A 60 -1.95 10.91 15.81
N LYS A 61 -1.59 12.17 16.08
CA LYS A 61 -2.53 13.14 16.65
C LYS A 61 -3.30 13.78 15.51
N MET A 62 -4.62 13.71 15.58
CA MET A 62 -5.54 14.27 14.59
C MET A 62 -5.81 15.76 14.87
N ASP A 63 -6.36 16.48 13.89
CA ASP A 63 -6.63 17.92 14.00
C ASP A 63 -7.67 18.25 15.08
N ASP A 64 -8.61 17.35 15.34
CA ASP A 64 -9.58 17.46 16.44
C ASP A 64 -8.98 17.13 17.82
N GLY A 65 -7.68 16.81 17.87
CA GLY A 65 -6.95 16.44 19.07
C GLY A 65 -7.06 14.97 19.47
N SER A 66 -7.87 14.17 18.77
CA SER A 66 -7.96 12.73 19.00
C SER A 66 -6.66 12.02 18.59
N MET A 67 -6.48 10.80 19.09
CA MET A 67 -5.34 9.95 18.72
C MET A 67 -5.84 8.84 17.81
N CYS A 68 -5.25 8.73 16.62
CA CYS A 68 -5.42 7.58 15.75
C CYS A 68 -4.20 6.66 15.89
N THR A 69 -4.45 5.36 16.02
CA THR A 69 -3.41 4.33 16.12
C THR A 69 -3.74 3.20 15.16
N SER A 70 -2.76 2.78 14.37
CA SER A 70 -2.89 1.59 13.52
C SER A 70 -3.04 0.31 14.37
N LYS A 71 -3.89 -0.61 13.93
CA LYS A 71 -4.17 -1.87 14.64
C LYS A 71 -3.26 -2.97 14.12
N GLY A 72 -2.17 -3.20 14.85
CA GLY A 72 -1.22 -4.29 14.60
C GLY A 72 -0.22 -4.05 13.47
N THR A 73 -0.63 -3.42 12.37
CA THR A 73 0.27 -3.01 11.27
C THR A 73 -0.19 -1.69 10.66
N TYR A 74 0.76 -0.79 10.43
CA TYR A 74 0.59 0.43 9.66
C TYR A 74 0.74 0.13 8.17
N TYR A 75 -0.24 0.57 7.40
CA TYR A 75 -0.31 0.49 5.95
C TYR A 75 -0.35 1.90 5.39
N ALA A 76 0.53 2.18 4.43
CA ALA A 76 0.47 3.38 3.62
C ALA A 76 0.21 2.99 2.17
N VAL A 77 -0.86 3.52 1.58
CA VAL A 77 -1.20 3.31 0.18
C VAL A 77 -1.07 4.62 -0.57
N TYR A 78 -0.33 4.59 -1.68
CA TYR A 78 -0.14 5.72 -2.57
C TYR A 78 -0.79 5.36 -3.90
N LEU A 79 -1.93 6.00 -4.21
CA LEU A 79 -2.69 5.83 -5.44
C LEU A 79 -2.30 6.90 -6.44
N ILE A 80 -2.13 6.49 -7.70
CA ILE A 80 -1.72 7.33 -8.83
C ILE A 80 -2.68 7.14 -9.99
N TRP A 81 -3.11 8.25 -10.58
CA TRP A 81 -3.96 8.28 -11.77
C TRP A 81 -3.64 9.53 -12.60
N ASN A 82 -4.10 9.57 -13.84
CA ASN A 82 -4.10 10.79 -14.65
C ASN A 82 -5.49 11.42 -14.64
N GLU A 83 -5.52 12.74 -14.55
CA GLU A 83 -6.70 13.59 -14.72
C GLU A 83 -6.32 14.74 -15.68
N ASP A 84 -7.28 15.55 -16.12
CA ASP A 84 -7.05 16.58 -17.15
C ASP A 84 -5.88 17.52 -16.82
N ASP A 85 -5.64 17.75 -15.53
CA ASP A 85 -4.60 18.66 -15.00
C ASP A 85 -3.24 17.98 -14.75
N GLY A 86 -3.08 16.70 -15.12
CA GLY A 86 -1.82 15.95 -15.02
C GLY A 86 -1.91 14.68 -14.18
N THR A 87 -0.74 14.15 -13.80
CA THR A 87 -0.65 12.96 -12.95
C THR A 87 -0.88 13.34 -11.50
N MET A 88 -1.81 12.64 -10.85
CA MET A 88 -2.25 12.87 -9.49
C MET A 88 -1.73 11.77 -8.57
N ILE A 89 -1.49 12.12 -7.30
CA ILE A 89 -1.18 11.18 -6.23
C ILE A 89 -2.09 11.41 -5.02
N LYS A 90 -2.52 10.33 -4.36
CA LYS A 90 -3.25 10.38 -3.09
C LYS A 90 -2.73 9.33 -2.13
N LYS A 91 -2.51 9.76 -0.88
CA LYS A 91 -2.11 8.87 0.22
C LYS A 91 -3.34 8.43 1.01
N PHE A 92 -3.32 7.18 1.45
CA PHE A 92 -4.26 6.58 2.39
C PHE A 92 -3.45 5.87 3.47
N ASP A 93 -3.94 5.87 4.70
CA ASP A 93 -3.41 5.01 5.74
C ASP A 93 -4.50 4.61 6.73
N ASN A 94 -4.11 3.89 7.78
CA ASN A 94 -5.00 3.41 8.84
C ASN A 94 -5.80 4.53 9.53
N CYS A 95 -5.43 5.79 9.33
CA CYS A 95 -6.02 6.96 9.96
C CYS A 95 -6.79 7.85 8.99
N GLY A 96 -6.96 7.42 7.74
CA GLY A 96 -7.85 8.07 6.79
C GLY A 96 -7.17 8.43 5.47
N MET A 97 -7.79 9.38 4.78
CA MET A 97 -7.39 9.85 3.46
C MET A 97 -6.62 11.15 3.57
N TYR A 98 -5.69 11.36 2.64
CA TYR A 98 -5.02 12.64 2.45
C TYR A 98 -5.62 13.38 1.26
N TYR A 99 -5.46 14.70 1.19
CA TYR A 99 -5.79 15.46 -0.01
C TYR A 99 -4.96 14.97 -1.22
N SER A 100 -5.58 14.96 -2.39
CA SER A 100 -4.89 14.64 -3.65
C SER A 100 -3.91 15.75 -3.99
N LEU A 101 -2.77 15.39 -4.55
CA LEU A 101 -1.73 16.33 -4.98
C LEU A 101 -1.38 16.05 -6.45
N THR A 102 -1.08 17.09 -7.21
CA THR A 102 -0.55 16.95 -8.57
C THR A 102 0.95 16.69 -8.51
N LEU A 103 1.43 15.76 -9.32
CA LEU A 103 2.86 15.50 -9.54
C LEU A 103 3.41 16.50 -10.56
N GLU A 104 4.69 16.85 -10.41
CA GLU A 104 5.37 17.77 -11.34
C GLU A 104 5.65 17.12 -12.71
N ASP A 105 5.66 15.79 -12.78
CA ASP A 105 5.99 14.99 -13.96
C ASP A 105 5.07 13.75 -14.07
N SER A 106 4.78 13.34 -15.31
CA SER A 106 3.99 12.15 -15.64
C SER A 106 4.81 10.86 -15.73
N GLY A 107 6.15 10.95 -15.62
CA GLY A 107 7.09 9.86 -15.86
C GLY A 107 6.91 8.62 -14.99
N LEU A 108 6.11 8.69 -13.92
CA LEU A 108 5.68 7.55 -13.13
C LEU A 108 4.57 6.76 -13.85
N MET A 109 3.53 7.44 -14.34
CA MET A 109 2.43 6.80 -15.07
C MET A 109 2.91 6.32 -16.45
N ASP A 110 3.75 7.11 -17.13
CA ASP A 110 4.35 6.73 -18.40
C ASP A 110 5.19 5.46 -18.28
N ALA A 111 5.94 5.31 -17.17
CA ALA A 111 6.71 4.10 -16.90
C ALA A 111 5.81 2.88 -16.71
N VAL A 112 4.65 3.03 -16.08
CA VAL A 112 3.70 1.93 -15.90
C VAL A 112 3.08 1.52 -17.24
N ILE A 113 2.59 2.49 -18.02
CA ILE A 113 1.98 2.23 -19.32
C ILE A 113 2.99 1.56 -20.27
N ALA A 114 4.21 2.10 -20.37
CA ALA A 114 5.25 1.59 -21.25
C ALA A 114 5.76 0.18 -20.88
N ASN A 115 5.55 -0.26 -19.63
CA ASN A 115 6.04 -1.55 -19.14
C ASN A 115 4.90 -2.47 -18.67
N LYS A 116 3.64 -2.23 -19.08
CA LYS A 116 2.45 -2.99 -18.65
C LYS A 116 2.66 -4.51 -18.72
N ASP A 117 3.12 -5.02 -19.85
CA ASP A 117 3.31 -6.46 -20.07
C ASP A 117 4.35 -7.05 -19.12
N ALA A 118 5.47 -6.34 -18.90
CA ALA A 118 6.49 -6.76 -17.96
C ALA A 118 5.96 -6.75 -16.52
N LEU A 119 5.26 -5.68 -16.12
CA LEU A 119 4.65 -5.54 -14.80
C LEU A 119 3.60 -6.62 -14.52
N GLN A 120 2.90 -7.09 -15.54
CA GLN A 120 1.92 -8.17 -15.42
C GLN A 120 2.59 -9.55 -15.31
N ASN A 121 3.64 -9.80 -16.09
CA ASN A 121 4.17 -11.16 -16.30
C ASN A 121 5.42 -11.48 -15.49
N GLU A 122 6.28 -10.49 -15.19
CA GLU A 122 7.50 -10.71 -14.41
C GLU A 122 7.20 -11.14 -12.98
N ALA A 123 8.06 -11.95 -12.39
CA ALA A 123 7.91 -12.45 -11.03
C ALA A 123 9.16 -12.17 -10.21
N VAL A 124 8.93 -11.66 -9.00
CA VAL A 124 9.96 -11.55 -7.96
C VAL A 124 10.21 -12.94 -7.41
N LEU A 125 11.44 -13.41 -7.55
CA LEU A 125 11.86 -14.69 -6.99
C LEU A 125 12.19 -14.53 -5.51
N LYS A 126 11.87 -15.55 -4.71
CA LYS A 126 12.19 -15.52 -3.28
C LYS A 126 13.71 -15.44 -3.06
N TYR A 127 14.10 -14.94 -1.90
CA TYR A 127 15.51 -14.96 -1.49
C TYR A 127 16.01 -16.41 -1.49
N ASP A 128 17.07 -16.68 -2.25
CA ASP A 128 17.72 -17.99 -2.30
C ASP A 128 19.18 -17.85 -1.87
N SER A 129 19.44 -18.33 -0.66
CA SER A 129 20.75 -18.29 -0.02
C SER A 129 21.76 -19.12 -0.81
N ALA A 130 22.88 -18.50 -1.17
CA ALA A 130 24.00 -19.20 -1.80
C ALA A 130 24.68 -20.18 -0.85
N ASN A 131 24.69 -19.87 0.45
CA ASN A 131 25.41 -20.61 1.47
C ASN A 131 24.50 -21.47 2.37
N TRP A 132 23.29 -21.81 1.91
CA TRP A 132 22.33 -22.56 2.70
C TRP A 132 22.88 -23.93 3.14
N THR A 133 23.09 -24.09 4.44
CA THR A 133 23.66 -25.31 5.03
C THR A 133 22.63 -26.40 5.34
N GLY A 134 21.34 -26.13 5.13
CA GLY A 134 20.25 -27.03 5.53
C GLY A 134 20.03 -27.15 7.04
N LYS A 135 20.76 -26.38 7.85
CA LYS A 135 20.69 -26.41 9.32
C LYS A 135 20.06 -25.12 9.86
N PRO A 136 19.36 -25.17 11.01
CA PRO A 136 18.87 -23.98 11.67
C PRO A 136 20.02 -23.05 12.06
N GLU A 137 19.92 -21.77 11.70
CA GLU A 137 20.85 -20.74 12.13
C GLU A 137 20.34 -20.05 13.39
N GLN A 138 21.24 -19.68 14.30
CA GLN A 138 20.87 -19.28 15.66
C GLN A 138 20.19 -17.91 15.78
N ARG A 139 20.12 -17.09 14.72
CA ARG A 139 19.28 -15.87 14.61
C ARG A 139 19.45 -15.22 13.24
N THR A 140 18.36 -15.06 12.51
CA THR A 140 18.30 -14.22 11.30
C THR A 140 17.54 -12.94 11.63
N LYS A 141 17.94 -11.81 11.05
CA LYS A 141 17.19 -10.56 11.19
C LYS A 141 15.78 -10.77 10.61
N VAL A 142 14.75 -10.39 11.35
CA VAL A 142 13.37 -10.43 10.85
C VAL A 142 13.27 -9.42 9.70
N GLN A 143 12.66 -9.83 8.60
CA GLN A 143 12.43 -8.99 7.42
C GLN A 143 10.92 -8.85 7.20
N PRO A 144 10.24 -7.99 7.97
CA PRO A 144 8.78 -7.96 8.04
C PRO A 144 8.16 -7.04 6.98
N CYS A 145 8.95 -6.41 6.11
CA CYS A 145 8.50 -5.34 5.23
C CYS A 145 8.12 -5.87 3.85
N HIS A 146 6.99 -5.40 3.36
CA HIS A 146 6.35 -5.82 2.14
C HIS A 146 5.94 -4.61 1.31
N THR A 147 5.83 -4.84 0.01
CA THR A 147 5.16 -3.92 -0.89
C THR A 147 4.19 -4.68 -1.77
N ALA A 148 3.05 -4.05 -2.04
CA ALA A 148 2.02 -4.57 -2.93
C ALA A 148 1.65 -3.49 -3.94
N PHE A 149 1.71 -3.82 -5.22
CA PHE A 149 1.18 -3.02 -6.30
C PHE A 149 -0.13 -3.60 -6.78
N ARG A 150 -1.09 -2.74 -7.08
CA ARG A 150 -2.30 -3.08 -7.82
C ARG A 150 -2.47 -2.11 -8.96
N PHE A 151 -2.79 -2.64 -10.12
CA PHE A 151 -2.92 -1.89 -11.36
C PHE A 151 -4.33 -2.11 -11.92
N ASN A 152 -4.91 -1.05 -12.44
CA ASN A 152 -6.04 -1.07 -13.35
C ASN A 152 -5.60 -0.40 -14.65
N MET A 153 -5.52 -1.18 -15.73
CA MET A 153 -5.03 -0.73 -17.03
C MET A 153 -6.11 -1.02 -18.08
N ASP A 154 -6.94 -0.02 -18.37
CA ASP A 154 -8.10 -0.16 -19.25
C ASP A 154 -9.05 -1.28 -18.78
N SER A 155 -9.43 -1.23 -17.49
CA SER A 155 -10.29 -2.23 -16.83
C SER A 155 -9.66 -3.63 -16.66
N VAL A 156 -8.38 -3.81 -16.96
CA VAL A 156 -7.63 -5.03 -16.64
C VAL A 156 -6.94 -4.86 -15.29
N LEU A 157 -7.38 -5.64 -14.30
CA LEU A 157 -6.82 -5.66 -12.96
C LEU A 157 -5.73 -6.73 -12.81
N PHE A 158 -4.58 -6.33 -12.26
CA PHE A 158 -3.54 -7.27 -11.82
C PHE A 158 -2.78 -6.71 -10.62
N SER A 159 -2.10 -7.59 -9.88
CA SER A 159 -1.35 -7.23 -8.69
C SER A 159 -0.03 -7.96 -8.58
N LYS A 160 0.89 -7.35 -7.82
CA LYS A 160 2.18 -7.93 -7.44
C LYS A 160 2.42 -7.63 -5.97
N GLU A 161 2.74 -8.65 -5.18
CA GLU A 161 3.13 -8.48 -3.78
C GLU A 161 4.40 -9.28 -3.52
N TYR A 162 5.34 -8.68 -2.81
CA TYR A 162 6.56 -9.34 -2.42
C TYR A 162 7.14 -8.75 -1.13
N ASN A 163 7.91 -9.58 -0.43
CA ASN A 163 8.71 -9.13 0.70
C ASN A 163 9.96 -8.38 0.18
N LEU A 164 10.27 -7.23 0.76
CA LEU A 164 11.41 -6.40 0.33
C LEU A 164 12.75 -7.13 0.47
N TYR A 165 12.84 -8.12 1.37
CA TYR A 165 14.03 -8.95 1.52
C TYR A 165 14.43 -9.66 0.22
N HIS A 166 13.47 -10.04 -0.62
CA HIS A 166 13.75 -10.69 -1.89
C HIS A 166 14.57 -9.82 -2.85
N MET A 167 14.54 -8.49 -2.67
CA MET A 167 15.32 -7.52 -3.44
C MET A 167 16.73 -7.27 -2.87
N THR A 168 17.10 -7.94 -1.79
CA THR A 168 18.39 -7.71 -1.10
C THR A 168 19.37 -8.86 -1.32
N THR A 169 20.64 -8.58 -1.01
CA THR A 169 21.71 -9.58 -0.98
C THR A 169 22.65 -9.25 0.18
N ASP A 170 23.20 -10.27 0.83
CA ASP A 170 24.17 -10.14 1.91
C ASP A 170 25.55 -10.63 1.46
N ALA A 171 26.63 -10.01 1.95
CA ALA A 171 27.99 -10.42 1.57
C ALA A 171 28.38 -11.80 2.11
N LYS A 172 27.87 -12.19 3.28
CA LYS A 172 28.12 -13.50 3.91
C LYS A 172 27.17 -14.57 3.40
N ASP A 173 25.99 -14.18 2.95
CA ASP A 173 25.02 -15.08 2.35
C ASP A 173 24.36 -14.47 1.11
N PRO A 174 25.04 -14.48 -0.06
CA PRO A 174 24.51 -13.87 -1.26
C PRO A 174 23.18 -14.47 -1.71
N ASN A 175 22.26 -13.61 -2.15
CA ASN A 175 21.01 -14.04 -2.77
C ASN A 175 21.26 -14.37 -4.25
N LYS A 176 21.10 -15.63 -4.64
CA LYS A 176 21.26 -16.08 -6.05
C LYS A 176 20.29 -15.37 -7.01
N ASN A 177 19.13 -14.94 -6.51
CA ASN A 177 18.11 -14.27 -7.31
C ASN A 177 18.27 -12.74 -7.36
N TYR A 178 19.32 -12.18 -6.75
CA TYR A 178 19.50 -10.73 -6.63
C TYR A 178 19.57 -10.01 -7.98
N GLU A 179 20.38 -10.50 -8.92
CA GLU A 179 20.53 -9.88 -10.24
C GLU A 179 19.23 -9.94 -11.05
N HIS A 180 18.56 -11.10 -11.03
CA HIS A 180 17.24 -11.26 -11.66
C HIS A 180 16.24 -10.25 -11.09
N ASN A 181 16.06 -10.24 -9.76
CA ASN A 181 15.09 -9.38 -9.08
C ASN A 181 15.38 -7.88 -9.26
N THR A 182 16.65 -7.47 -9.24
CA THR A 182 17.01 -6.05 -9.40
C THR A 182 16.86 -5.56 -10.85
N SER A 183 16.83 -6.46 -11.84
CA SER A 183 16.60 -6.12 -13.24
C SER A 183 15.13 -5.94 -13.64
N LEU A 184 14.19 -6.35 -12.79
CA LEU A 184 12.75 -6.32 -13.09
C LEU A 184 12.19 -4.90 -13.24
N LYS A 185 11.16 -4.74 -14.06
CA LYS A 185 10.47 -3.45 -14.25
C LYS A 185 9.74 -3.01 -12.99
N ILE A 186 9.21 -3.94 -12.20
CA ILE A 186 8.57 -3.62 -10.92
C ILE A 186 9.58 -2.99 -9.93
N ARG A 187 10.85 -3.40 -9.98
CA ARG A 187 11.92 -2.80 -9.16
C ARG A 187 12.21 -1.37 -9.59
N SER A 188 12.30 -1.13 -10.90
CA SER A 188 12.48 0.22 -11.45
C SER A 188 11.32 1.14 -11.06
N LEU A 189 10.09 0.63 -11.08
CA LEU A 189 8.90 1.37 -10.65
C LEU A 189 8.92 1.67 -9.14
N GLU A 190 9.34 0.70 -8.31
CA GLU A 190 9.47 0.89 -6.86
C GLU A 190 10.45 2.03 -6.52
N LEU A 191 11.60 2.09 -7.19
CA LEU A 191 12.57 3.17 -7.00
C LEU A 191 12.01 4.54 -7.40
N LYS A 192 11.28 4.62 -8.52
CA LYS A 192 10.58 5.86 -8.90
C LYS A 192 9.51 6.26 -7.88
N MET A 193 8.77 5.29 -7.34
CA MET A 193 7.81 5.52 -6.27
C MET A 193 8.49 6.07 -5.01
N ASP A 194 9.67 5.56 -4.64
CA ASP A 194 10.45 6.06 -3.51
C ASP A 194 10.82 7.53 -3.69
N GLU A 195 11.30 7.90 -4.87
CA GLU A 195 11.66 9.28 -5.21
C GLU A 195 10.43 10.21 -5.13
N VAL A 196 9.31 9.82 -5.74
CA VAL A 196 8.06 10.59 -5.71
C VAL A 196 7.54 10.74 -4.28
N ILE A 197 7.50 9.66 -3.50
CA ILE A 197 7.04 9.72 -2.11
C ILE A 197 7.94 10.62 -1.28
N ALA A 198 9.26 10.53 -1.42
CA ALA A 198 10.20 11.38 -0.69
C ALA A 198 9.99 12.87 -1.00
N GLN A 199 9.67 13.23 -2.23
CA GLN A 199 9.36 14.61 -2.63
C GLN A 199 8.00 15.10 -2.12
N MET A 200 7.03 14.18 -2.00
CA MET A 200 5.63 14.52 -1.67
C MET A 200 5.31 14.40 -0.18
N GLU A 201 6.11 13.68 0.62
CA GLU A 201 5.78 13.34 2.01
C GLU A 201 5.46 14.59 2.87
N ALA A 202 6.26 15.65 2.73
CA ALA A 202 6.05 16.90 3.47
C ALA A 202 4.81 17.69 3.00
N LYS A 203 4.36 17.45 1.77
CA LYS A 203 3.21 18.13 1.13
C LYS A 203 1.87 17.46 1.49
N PHE A 204 1.87 16.19 1.88
CA PHE A 204 0.65 15.49 2.26
C PHE A 204 -0.03 16.12 3.50
N ARG A 205 -1.34 16.34 3.38
CA ARG A 205 -2.23 16.80 4.46
C ARG A 205 -3.45 15.90 4.56
N ARG A 206 -3.80 15.48 5.78
CA ARG A 206 -4.98 14.64 6.04
C ARG A 206 -6.26 15.44 5.79
N GLN A 207 -7.32 14.74 5.39
CA GLN A 207 -8.66 15.30 5.23
C GLN A 207 -9.41 15.40 6.55
#